data_AF-A0AAU1P207-F1
#
_entry.id   AF-A0AAU1P207-F1
#
_cell.length_a   1.000
_cell.length_b   1.000
_cell.length_c   1.000
_cell.angle_alpha   90.00
_cell.angle_beta   90.00
_cell.angle_gamma   90.00
#
_symmetry.space_group_name_H-M   'P 1'
#
loop_
_entity.id
_entity.type
_entity.pdbx_description
1 polymer ?
#
loop_
_entity_poly.entity_id
_entity_poly.type
_entity_poly.pdbx_seq_one_letter_code
_entity_poly.pdbx_strand_id
1 'polypeptide(L)' 'MKNLYSLPADGAEFESFCGGNLNGEHESCVDVGSIPGTASAFVLRDSKPEGAGLELRFTKGELNDFAIGWAKKQGLAL' A
#
# COMPACT_ATOMS: atom_id res chain seq x y z
N MET A 1 15.45 5.74 -13.39
CA MET A 1 14.34 5.08 -12.68
C MET A 1 13.11 5.16 -13.57
N LYS A 2 12.38 4.06 -13.77
CA LYS A 2 11.12 4.08 -14.53
C LYS A 2 10.09 4.84 -13.70
N ASN A 3 9.36 5.79 -14.29
CA ASN A 3 8.27 6.47 -13.60
C ASN A 3 7.20 5.42 -13.24
N LEU A 4 7.03 5.08 -11.96
CA LEU A 4 6.06 4.07 -11.54
C LEU A 4 4.61 4.49 -11.85
N TYR A 5 4.34 5.79 -11.89
CA TYR A 5 3.01 6.33 -12.22
C TYR A 5 2.64 6.18 -13.69
N SER A 6 3.59 5.85 -14.58
CA SER A 6 3.25 5.54 -15.97
C SER A 6 2.80 4.09 -16.19
N LEU A 7 2.82 3.25 -15.15
CA LEU A 7 2.33 1.87 -15.22
C LEU A 7 0.80 1.83 -15.02
N PRO A 8 0.04 0.98 -15.72
CA PRO A 8 -1.37 0.76 -15.38
C PRO A 8 -1.46 0.01 -14.04
N ALA A 9 -2.32 0.49 -13.13
CA ALA A 9 -2.66 -0.23 -11.89
C ALA A 9 -3.97 -1.01 -12.02
N ASP A 10 -4.65 -0.90 -13.16
CA ASP A 10 -5.88 -1.65 -13.46
C ASP A 10 -5.62 -3.15 -13.36
N GLY A 11 -6.45 -3.84 -12.56
CA GLY A 11 -6.30 -5.27 -12.31
C GLY A 11 -5.26 -5.63 -11.24
N ALA A 12 -4.73 -4.66 -10.49
CA ALA A 12 -3.98 -4.96 -9.27
C ALA A 12 -4.88 -5.69 -8.26
N GLU A 13 -4.40 -6.83 -7.75
CA GLU A 13 -5.02 -7.53 -6.64
C GLU A 13 -4.52 -6.88 -5.34
N PHE A 14 -5.45 -6.41 -4.52
CA PHE A 14 -5.17 -5.68 -3.29
C PHE A 14 -5.34 -6.58 -2.07
N GLU A 15 -4.40 -6.49 -1.15
CA GLU A 15 -4.49 -7.01 0.22
C GLU A 15 -4.67 -5.85 1.20
N SER A 16 -5.62 -5.98 2.13
CA SER A 16 -5.95 -4.93 3.08
C SER A 16 -5.24 -5.14 4.42
N PHE A 17 -4.47 -4.14 4.83
CA PHE A 17 -3.83 -4.08 6.15
C PHE A 17 -4.59 -3.09 7.02
N CYS A 18 -5.53 -3.63 7.80
CA CYS A 18 -6.43 -2.85 8.64
C CYS A 18 -5.92 -2.70 10.07
N GLY A 19 -6.27 -1.59 10.72
CA GLY A 19 -5.97 -1.35 12.12
C GLY A 19 -7.14 -0.67 12.83
N GLY A 20 -7.38 -1.02 14.09
CA GLY A 20 -8.46 -0.47 14.91
C GLY A 20 -9.49 -1.53 15.33
N ASN A 21 -10.69 -1.09 15.69
CA ASN A 21 -11.80 -2.00 16.00
C ASN A 21 -12.30 -2.66 14.72
N LEU A 22 -11.83 -3.89 14.46
CA LEU A 22 -12.13 -4.77 13.31
C LEU A 22 -13.63 -5.10 13.08
N ASN A 23 -14.56 -4.40 13.75
CA ASN A 23 -16.01 -4.62 13.74
C ASN A 23 -16.84 -3.31 13.69
N GLY A 24 -16.23 -2.17 13.37
CA GLY A 24 -16.91 -0.86 13.33
C GLY A 24 -16.93 -0.23 11.94
N GLU A 25 -17.99 0.52 11.61
CA GLU A 25 -18.21 1.16 10.30
C GLU A 25 -17.21 2.27 9.90
N HIS A 26 -16.15 2.49 10.68
CA HIS A 26 -15.19 3.57 10.50
C HIS A 26 -13.74 3.10 10.29
N GLU A 27 -13.55 1.80 10.08
CA GLU A 27 -12.25 1.21 9.81
C GLU A 27 -11.60 1.80 8.55
N SER A 28 -10.33 2.17 8.66
CA SER A 28 -9.48 2.57 7.52
C SER A 28 -8.38 1.53 7.40
N CYS A 29 -8.33 0.85 6.26
CA CYS A 29 -7.25 -0.05 5.90
C CYS A 29 -6.30 0.62 4.89
N VAL A 30 -5.03 0.24 4.96
CA VAL A 30 -4.11 0.47 3.85
C VAL A 30 -4.21 -0.73 2.93
N ASP A 31 -4.69 -0.51 1.72
CA ASP A 31 -4.71 -1.53 0.67
C ASP A 31 -3.38 -1.50 -0.09
N VAL A 32 -2.73 -2.65 -0.23
CA VAL A 32 -1.48 -2.82 -0.96
C VAL A 32 -1.71 -3.80 -2.10
N GLY A 33 -1.43 -3.37 -3.33
CA GLY A 33 -1.56 -4.20 -4.53
C GLY A 33 -0.28 -4.27 -5.34
N SER A 34 -0.02 -5.40 -5.98
CA SER A 34 1.08 -5.53 -6.94
C SER A 34 0.67 -4.94 -8.29
N ILE A 35 1.51 -4.09 -8.88
CA ILE A 35 1.23 -3.48 -10.19
C ILE A 35 1.40 -4.55 -11.28
N PRO A 36 0.35 -4.86 -12.09
CA PRO A 36 0.42 -5.90 -13.11
C PRO A 36 1.56 -5.71 -14.11
N GLY A 37 2.14 -6.82 -14.55
CA GLY A 37 3.27 -6.82 -15.49
C GLY A 37 4.60 -6.38 -14.87
N THR A 38 4.67 -6.19 -13.55
CA THR A 38 5.92 -5.88 -12.83
C THR A 38 6.06 -6.75 -11.58
N ALA A 39 7.25 -7.31 -11.35
CA ALA A 39 7.52 -8.12 -10.15
C ALA A 39 7.95 -7.28 -8.94
N SER A 40 8.10 -5.97 -9.10
CA SER A 40 8.83 -5.13 -8.14
C SER A 40 8.22 -3.74 -7.93
N ALA A 41 6.97 -3.52 -8.32
CA ALA A 41 6.26 -2.26 -8.09
C ALA A 41 4.88 -2.52 -7.48
N PHE A 42 4.52 -1.65 -6.54
CA PHE A 42 3.33 -1.76 -5.71
C PHE A 42 2.55 -0.46 -5.75
N VAL A 43 1.24 -0.58 -5.57
CA VAL A 43 0.28 0.52 -5.46
C VAL A 43 -0.36 0.45 -4.07
N LEU A 44 -0.42 1.58 -3.39
CA LEU A 44 -1.01 1.75 -2.07
C LEU A 44 -2.19 2.70 -2.16
N ARG A 45 -3.29 2.37 -1.49
CA ARG A 45 -4.46 3.25 -1.39
C ARG A 45 -5.12 3.16 -0.03
N ASP A 46 -5.92 4.18 0.31
CA ASP A 46 -6.89 4.07 1.40
C ASP A 46 -8.07 3.22 0.91
N SER A 47 -8.53 2.30 1.75
CA SER A 47 -9.74 1.49 1.51
C SER A 47 -11.02 2.33 1.34
N LYS A 48 -11.03 3.58 1.81
CA LYS A 48 -12.19 4.47 1.76
C LYS A 48 -12.35 5.13 0.38
N PRO A 49 -13.59 5.42 -0.06
CA PRO A 49 -13.84 6.03 -1.37
C PRO A 49 -13.11 7.36 -1.60
N GLU A 50 -12.86 8.14 -0.55
CA GLU A 50 -12.14 9.42 -0.62
C GLU A 50 -10.67 9.26 -1.07
N GLY A 51 -10.08 8.06 -0.92
CA GLY A 51 -8.74 7.74 -1.38
C GLY A 51 -8.63 7.31 -2.84
N ALA A 52 -9.75 7.14 -3.54
CA ALA A 52 -9.75 6.67 -4.93
C ALA A 52 -9.09 7.69 -5.88
N GLY A 53 -8.19 7.22 -6.75
CA GLY A 53 -7.45 8.05 -7.70
C GLY A 53 -6.26 8.81 -7.09
N LEU A 54 -5.98 8.60 -5.81
CA LEU A 54 -4.86 9.21 -5.07
C LEU A 54 -3.80 8.17 -4.67
N GLU A 55 -3.68 7.10 -5.44
CA GLU A 55 -2.85 5.96 -5.08
C GLU A 55 -1.36 6.29 -5.12
N LEU A 56 -0.64 5.89 -4.08
CA LEU A 56 0.80 6.00 -4.01
C LEU A 56 1.46 4.80 -4.67
N ARG A 57 2.65 5.00 -5.25
CA ARG A 57 3.38 3.92 -5.93
C ARG A 57 4.82 3.84 -5.47
N PHE A 58 5.25 2.63 -5.17
CA PHE A 58 6.58 2.35 -4.64
C PHE A 58 7.17 1.12 -5.29
N THR A 59 8.49 1.07 -5.38
CA THR A 59 9.18 -0.19 -5.63
C THR A 59 9.11 -1.09 -4.39
N LYS A 60 9.38 -2.39 -4.59
CA LYS A 60 9.53 -3.34 -3.47
C LYS A 60 10.53 -2.86 -2.42
N GLY A 61 11.67 -2.32 -2.86
CA GLY A 61 12.73 -1.87 -1.97
C GLY A 61 12.29 -0.68 -1.10
N GLU A 62 11.72 0.34 -1.74
CA GLU A 62 11.20 1.53 -1.03
C GLU A 62 10.11 1.17 -0.01
N LEU A 63 9.19 0.28 -0.38
CA LEU A 63 8.11 -0.13 0.51
C LEU A 63 8.62 -0.95 1.70
N ASN A 64 9.61 -1.83 1.48
CA ASN A 64 10.25 -2.60 2.55
C ASN A 64 11.03 -1.69 3.50
N ASP A 65 11.81 -0.74 2.97
CA ASP A 65 12.56 0.22 3.78
C ASP A 65 11.62 1.08 4.64
N PHE A 66 10.50 1.52 4.05
CA PHE A 66 9.42 2.19 4.79
C PHE A 66 8.86 1.31 5.91
N ALA A 67 8.45 0.08 5.61
CA ALA A 67 7.82 -0.81 6.59
C ALA A 67 8.75 -1.10 7.78
N ILE A 68 10.01 -1.45 7.50
CA ILE A 68 11.02 -1.73 8.53
C ILE A 68 11.33 -0.47 9.33
N GLY A 69 11.54 0.66 8.65
CA GLY A 69 11.83 1.95 9.29
C GLY A 69 10.70 2.43 10.19
N TRP A 70 9.46 2.30 9.72
CA TRP A 70 8.26 2.64 10.48
C TRP A 70 8.10 1.75 11.71
N ALA A 71 8.21 0.42 11.55
CA ALA A 71 8.09 -0.52 12.66
C ALA A 71 9.13 -0.25 13.76
N LYS A 72 10.41 -0.06 13.38
CA LYS A 72 11.48 0.32 14.31
C LYS A 72 11.19 1.62 15.05
N LYS A 73 10.71 2.65 14.33
CA LYS A 73 10.39 3.95 14.92
C LYS A 73 9.28 3.86 15.97
N GLN A 74 8.31 2.95 15.78
CA GLN A 74 7.20 2.71 16.69
C GLN A 74 7.55 1.70 17.81
N GLY A 75 8.77 1.12 17.80
CA GLY A 75 9.16 0.09 18.75
C GLY A 75 8.42 -1.24 18.56
N LEU A 76 7.91 -1.50 17.36
CA LEU A 76 7.23 -2.75 17.02
C LEU A 76 8.27 -3.86 16.79
N ALA A 77 7.97 -5.07 17.26
CA ALA A 77 8.74 -6.26 16.91
C ALA A 77 8.28 -6.77 15.53
N LEU A 78 9.25 -7.13 14.68
CA LEU A 78 9.05 -7.73 13.35
C LEU A 78 9.28 -9.23 13.39
#